data_AF-A0AAP4F5Q5-F1
#
_entry.id   AF-A0AAP4F5Q5-F1
#
_cell.length_a   1.000
_cell.length_b   1.000
_cell.length_c   1.000
_cell.angle_alpha   90.00
_cell.angle_beta   90.00
_cell.angle_gamma   90.00
#
_symmetry.space_group_name_H-M   'P 1'
#
loop_
_entity.id
_entity.type
_entity.pdbx_description
1 polymer ?
#
loop_
_entity_poly.entity_id
_entity_poly.type
_entity_poly.pdbx_seq_one_letter_code
_entity_poly.pdbx_strand_id
1 'polypeptide(L)'
;MYFTSQFSKQKSSISDSPTTPTHTSFSSSIRKGLSLVAASFLATGLLASVGTSAAHANEATAPSPAVNIPAPSPPDAAADAAPSPPDAAADAAPSPPGAAASPPGAAPGALLEATAAPHLLNPGGEHLPGSAQRIRYASINSNGEPVEVTGYVIDPITPWQGNGPTPTIVMAPGTRGAGDLCAPSAAPDLISTLEIHTNADGLPYLSVNANYELPLQYLANLAGIRIISTDYMGMGTPDHHAYVNSVEEAHAVLDAARAGLQAAGAPADSPVGFAGYSQGGGAAAAAAEHKASYAPELNLVGTFAGAPPADLRHVLEAVDNSSIVAALGYTLNGFVDRHPALQRIIDEEFNEEGKRFLHDAEISCIGDATINWGFTDTRTLTKSGDSFSEVINRHPELSNLVEAQRLGTQPVSGPIMVSNSGDDDLIPFVQATTMARQYCAQGGQVQFLHTDVPPVLPELKAGINHALPLFTDMPQGLQYLIDRFHGIAPRNDCGTF
;
A
#
# COMPACT_ATOMS: atom_id res chain seq x y z
N MET A 1 21.36 -30.93 -77.06
CA MET A 1 21.72 -29.86 -76.12
C MET A 1 21.35 -30.35 -74.73
N TYR A 2 22.38 -30.58 -73.92
CA TYR A 2 22.45 -31.58 -72.84
C TYR A 2 22.85 -30.90 -71.53
N PHE A 3 22.05 -31.15 -70.50
CA PHE A 3 22.37 -31.65 -69.15
C PHE A 3 23.83 -31.66 -68.60
N THR A 4 23.91 -31.22 -67.34
CA THR A 4 24.64 -31.74 -66.15
C THR A 4 26.13 -31.50 -65.85
N SER A 5 26.34 -31.30 -64.53
CA SER A 5 27.42 -31.85 -63.66
C SER A 5 28.77 -31.14 -63.65
N GLN A 6 29.59 -31.09 -62.60
CA GLN A 6 29.51 -31.05 -61.12
C GLN A 6 31.00 -31.13 -60.63
N PHE A 7 31.31 -30.56 -59.46
CA PHE A 7 32.46 -30.83 -58.58
C PHE A 7 33.92 -30.58 -59.05
N SER A 8 34.71 -29.84 -58.25
CA SER A 8 35.61 -30.40 -57.21
C SER A 8 36.69 -29.41 -56.70
N LYS A 9 36.94 -29.41 -55.36
CA LYS A 9 38.24 -29.25 -54.63
C LYS A 9 38.95 -27.87 -54.61
N GLN A 10 39.64 -27.39 -53.57
CA GLN A 10 39.96 -27.82 -52.18
C GLN A 10 40.73 -26.69 -51.42
N LYS A 11 40.48 -26.53 -50.11
CA LYS A 11 41.40 -26.22 -48.96
C LYS A 11 42.09 -24.85 -48.68
N SER A 12 42.08 -24.55 -47.36
CA SER A 12 42.93 -23.67 -46.49
C SER A 12 42.55 -22.17 -46.44
N SER A 13 42.53 -21.42 -45.32
CA SER A 13 43.17 -21.54 -43.98
C SER A 13 42.46 -20.68 -42.89
N ILE A 14 42.45 -21.16 -41.64
CA ILE A 14 42.65 -20.49 -40.31
C ILE A 14 42.45 -18.95 -40.23
N SER A 15 41.55 -18.42 -39.40
CA SER A 15 41.79 -17.95 -38.00
C SER A 15 40.53 -17.30 -37.34
N ASP A 16 40.42 -17.53 -36.03
CA ASP A 16 39.78 -16.75 -34.96
C ASP A 16 38.26 -16.46 -34.91
N SER A 17 37.59 -17.18 -34.00
CA SER A 17 36.35 -16.80 -33.32
C SER A 17 36.66 -15.95 -32.08
N PRO A 18 35.71 -15.09 -31.64
CA PRO A 18 35.43 -14.92 -30.23
C PRO A 18 34.11 -15.61 -29.87
N THR A 19 34.20 -16.37 -28.79
CA THR A 19 33.17 -17.11 -28.07
C THR A 19 32.05 -16.23 -27.52
N THR A 20 30.80 -16.65 -27.74
CA THR A 20 29.60 -16.26 -27.00
C THR A 20 29.72 -16.66 -25.52
N PRO A 21 29.32 -15.83 -24.54
CA PRO A 21 29.21 -16.29 -23.17
C PRO A 21 27.94 -17.13 -23.02
N THR A 22 28.16 -18.33 -22.50
CA THR A 22 27.16 -19.30 -22.06
C THR A 22 26.28 -18.73 -20.94
N HIS A 23 24.96 -18.84 -21.11
CA HIS A 23 23.97 -18.67 -20.04
C HIS A 23 24.33 -19.55 -18.84
N THR A 24 24.57 -18.95 -17.69
CA THR A 24 24.64 -19.65 -16.41
C THR A 24 23.22 -20.07 -16.00
N SER A 25 23.03 -21.38 -15.92
CA SER A 25 21.80 -22.03 -15.48
C SER A 25 21.49 -21.69 -14.02
N PHE A 26 20.29 -21.18 -13.76
CA PHE A 26 19.72 -21.06 -12.42
C PHE A 26 19.59 -22.42 -11.73
N SER A 27 19.81 -22.44 -10.41
CA SER A 27 19.65 -23.62 -9.54
C SER A 27 18.20 -24.12 -9.52
N SER A 28 18.02 -25.45 -9.60
CA SER A 28 16.71 -26.12 -9.63
C SER A 28 15.84 -25.91 -8.37
N SER A 29 16.43 -25.39 -7.29
CA SER A 29 15.74 -25.13 -6.03
C SER A 29 14.78 -23.94 -6.09
N ILE A 30 15.08 -22.91 -6.90
CA ILE A 30 14.24 -21.71 -7.03
C ILE A 30 13.00 -21.99 -7.90
N ARG A 31 13.14 -22.83 -8.94
CA ARG A 31 11.99 -23.26 -9.77
C ARG A 31 10.99 -24.10 -8.98
N LYS A 32 11.46 -24.92 -8.03
CA LYS A 32 10.59 -25.72 -7.15
C LYS A 32 9.87 -24.86 -6.11
N GLY A 33 10.48 -23.77 -5.65
CA GLY A 33 9.82 -22.77 -4.80
C GLY A 33 8.68 -22.04 -5.52
N LEU A 34 8.91 -21.61 -6.78
CA LEU A 34 7.89 -20.92 -7.58
C LEU A 34 6.65 -21.79 -7.87
N SER A 35 6.81 -23.09 -8.08
CA SER A 35 5.68 -23.99 -8.40
C SER A 35 4.83 -24.40 -7.19
N LEU A 36 5.37 -24.45 -5.97
CA LEU A 36 4.58 -24.74 -4.77
C LEU A 36 3.83 -23.53 -4.23
N VAL A 37 4.38 -22.33 -4.41
CA VAL A 37 3.74 -21.07 -4.00
C VAL A 37 2.54 -20.79 -4.92
N ALA A 38 2.70 -20.88 -6.25
CA ALA A 38 1.62 -20.61 -7.20
C ALA A 38 0.41 -21.56 -7.09
N ALA A 39 0.60 -22.81 -6.66
CA ALA A 39 -0.47 -23.81 -6.60
C ALA A 39 -1.41 -23.65 -5.38
N SER A 40 -0.96 -23.01 -4.30
CA SER A 40 -1.79 -22.75 -3.11
C SER A 40 -2.61 -21.46 -3.20
N PHE A 41 -2.25 -20.52 -4.09
CA PHE A 41 -2.91 -19.21 -4.16
C PHE A 41 -4.16 -19.15 -5.05
N LEU A 42 -4.43 -20.17 -5.88
CA LEU A 42 -5.71 -20.26 -6.60
C LEU A 42 -6.90 -20.63 -5.69
N ALA A 43 -6.66 -21.09 -4.45
CA ALA A 43 -7.72 -21.64 -3.59
C ALA A 43 -8.18 -20.69 -2.46
N THR A 44 -7.49 -19.57 -2.20
CA THR A 44 -7.80 -18.69 -1.05
C THR A 44 -8.06 -17.23 -1.41
N GLY A 45 -7.98 -16.85 -2.68
CA GLY A 45 -8.24 -15.47 -3.14
C GLY A 45 -9.60 -15.24 -3.81
N LEU A 46 -10.50 -16.23 -3.84
CA LEU A 46 -11.76 -16.11 -4.58
C LEU A 46 -12.92 -16.83 -3.88
N LEU A 47 -13.36 -16.34 -2.72
CA LEU A 47 -14.64 -16.73 -2.12
C LEU A 47 -15.21 -15.56 -1.31
N ALA A 48 -15.72 -14.55 -2.02
CA ALA A 48 -16.74 -13.66 -1.50
C ALA A 48 -17.89 -13.58 -2.53
N SER A 49 -19.10 -13.90 -2.07
CA SER A 49 -20.41 -13.71 -2.71
C SER A 49 -20.87 -14.67 -3.81
N VAL A 50 -21.47 -15.80 -3.41
CA VAL A 50 -22.78 -16.22 -3.97
C VAL A 50 -23.59 -16.89 -2.85
N GLY A 51 -24.48 -16.13 -2.22
CA GLY A 51 -25.44 -16.65 -1.24
C GLY A 51 -26.86 -16.44 -1.75
N THR A 52 -27.41 -17.40 -2.50
CA THR A 52 -28.83 -17.41 -2.86
C THR A 52 -29.67 -17.92 -1.70
N SER A 53 -30.59 -17.09 -1.19
CA SER A 53 -31.62 -17.49 -0.22
C SER A 53 -32.63 -18.46 -0.83
N ALA A 54 -32.95 -19.52 -0.11
CA ALA A 54 -34.23 -20.21 -0.24
C ALA A 54 -34.62 -20.81 1.13
N ALA A 55 -35.64 -20.21 1.74
CA ALA A 55 -36.35 -20.78 2.89
C ALA A 55 -37.14 -22.02 2.48
N HIS A 56 -37.23 -23.05 3.35
CA HIS A 56 -38.39 -23.93 3.53
C HIS A 56 -38.33 -24.59 4.93
N ALA A 57 -39.50 -24.78 5.53
CA ALA A 57 -39.76 -24.99 6.95
C ALA A 57 -39.93 -26.46 7.41
N ASN A 58 -39.81 -26.62 8.74
CA ASN A 58 -40.42 -27.61 9.66
C ASN A 58 -40.09 -29.11 9.58
N GLU A 59 -39.60 -29.69 10.70
CA GLU A 59 -40.44 -30.48 11.62
C GLU A 59 -39.77 -30.74 12.99
N ALA A 60 -40.62 -31.00 14.00
CA ALA A 60 -40.38 -30.87 15.43
C ALA A 60 -40.01 -32.19 16.15
N THR A 61 -39.39 -32.08 17.34
CA THR A 61 -39.62 -32.98 18.49
C THR A 61 -39.13 -32.35 19.80
N ALA A 62 -39.87 -32.59 20.90
CA ALA A 62 -39.94 -31.80 22.13
C ALA A 62 -39.31 -32.51 23.37
N PRO A 63 -39.43 -32.03 24.65
CA PRO A 63 -38.29 -31.68 25.52
C PRO A 63 -38.31 -32.37 26.91
N SER A 64 -37.37 -32.04 27.83
CA SER A 64 -37.46 -32.24 29.32
C SER A 64 -36.23 -31.64 30.06
N PRO A 65 -36.26 -31.35 31.38
CA PRO A 65 -36.87 -30.15 31.99
C PRO A 65 -35.90 -29.35 32.92
N ALA A 66 -36.30 -28.13 33.29
CA ALA A 66 -35.61 -27.24 34.22
C ALA A 66 -35.89 -27.56 35.69
N VAL A 67 -34.92 -27.33 36.57
CA VAL A 67 -35.05 -27.39 38.04
C VAL A 67 -34.74 -26.02 38.63
N ASN A 68 -35.64 -25.54 39.50
CA ASN A 68 -35.60 -24.28 40.21
C ASN A 68 -35.60 -24.56 41.73
N ILE A 69 -34.68 -23.97 42.51
CA ILE A 69 -34.67 -24.07 43.99
C ILE A 69 -34.32 -22.69 44.59
N PRO A 70 -34.98 -22.25 45.69
CA PRO A 70 -35.07 -20.85 46.13
C PRO A 70 -34.05 -20.42 47.19
N ALA A 71 -33.84 -19.11 47.32
CA ALA A 71 -32.91 -18.46 48.26
C ALA A 71 -33.49 -18.24 49.68
N PRO A 72 -32.67 -18.30 50.74
CA PRO A 72 -33.04 -17.79 52.07
C PRO A 72 -32.36 -16.45 52.44
N SER A 73 -33.06 -15.66 53.27
CA SER A 73 -32.69 -14.34 53.86
C SER A 73 -32.12 -14.47 55.30
N PRO A 74 -31.53 -13.41 55.91
CA PRO A 74 -30.42 -13.50 56.89
C PRO A 74 -30.83 -13.26 58.36
N PRO A 75 -29.86 -13.35 59.31
CA PRO A 75 -29.91 -12.53 60.53
C PRO A 75 -28.60 -11.77 60.88
N ASP A 76 -28.78 -10.75 61.74
CA ASP A 76 -27.97 -9.55 62.00
C ASP A 76 -26.69 -9.63 62.88
N ALA A 77 -25.73 -8.77 62.51
CA ALA A 77 -24.84 -7.86 63.25
C ALA A 77 -24.05 -8.26 64.52
N ALA A 78 -22.71 -8.13 64.45
CA ALA A 78 -21.88 -7.20 65.26
C ALA A 78 -20.44 -7.07 64.72
N ALA A 79 -19.83 -5.90 64.93
CA ALA A 79 -18.65 -5.34 64.28
C ALA A 79 -17.29 -6.00 64.61
N ASP A 80 -16.39 -6.07 63.61
CA ASP A 80 -15.06 -5.44 63.66
C ASP A 80 -14.31 -5.56 62.31
N ALA A 81 -13.70 -4.44 61.89
CA ALA A 81 -12.67 -4.22 60.87
C ALA A 81 -12.69 -5.07 59.57
N ALA A 82 -13.12 -4.44 58.47
CA ALA A 82 -13.13 -4.98 57.11
C ALA A 82 -11.73 -5.18 56.50
N PRO A 83 -11.42 -6.35 55.93
CA PRO A 83 -10.41 -6.50 54.88
C PRO A 83 -11.06 -6.38 53.50
N SER A 84 -10.53 -5.49 52.64
CA SER A 84 -10.97 -5.31 51.26
C SER A 84 -10.77 -6.58 50.41
N PRO A 85 -11.77 -7.05 49.63
CA PRO A 85 -11.61 -8.15 48.68
C PRO A 85 -11.01 -7.68 47.34
N PRO A 86 -10.46 -8.61 46.53
CA PRO A 86 -9.56 -8.31 45.42
C PRO A 86 -10.28 -7.68 44.23
N ASP A 87 -9.67 -6.64 43.66
CA ASP A 87 -10.12 -6.04 42.40
C ASP A 87 -10.03 -7.07 41.27
N ALA A 88 -11.18 -7.38 40.68
CA ALA A 88 -11.29 -8.03 39.40
C ALA A 88 -10.82 -7.03 38.33
N ALA A 89 -9.58 -7.16 37.88
CA ALA A 89 -9.13 -6.57 36.65
C ALA A 89 -9.92 -7.22 35.50
N ALA A 90 -10.90 -6.49 34.98
CA ALA A 90 -11.46 -6.78 33.66
C ALA A 90 -10.38 -6.43 32.63
N ASP A 91 -10.06 -7.39 31.77
CA ASP A 91 -9.21 -7.21 30.60
C ASP A 91 -9.76 -6.07 29.73
N ALA A 92 -9.18 -4.88 29.89
CA ALA A 92 -9.23 -3.87 28.86
C ALA A 92 -8.35 -4.37 27.71
N ALA A 93 -8.95 -4.56 26.54
CA ALA A 93 -8.19 -4.73 25.30
C ALA A 93 -7.12 -3.62 25.22
N PRO A 94 -5.86 -3.93 24.86
CA PRO A 94 -4.84 -2.90 24.76
C PRO A 94 -5.27 -1.92 23.67
N SER A 95 -5.48 -0.65 24.05
CA SER A 95 -5.45 0.44 23.09
C SER A 95 -4.12 0.34 22.31
N PRO A 96 -4.10 0.59 20.99
CA PRO A 96 -2.85 0.56 20.24
C PRO A 96 -1.85 1.55 20.88
N PRO A 97 -0.56 1.19 20.96
CA PRO A 97 0.42 2.03 21.63
C PRO A 97 0.61 3.37 20.88
N GLY A 98 0.07 4.43 21.46
CA GLY A 98 0.74 5.73 21.62
C GLY A 98 0.79 6.67 20.41
N ALA A 99 -0.36 7.23 20.03
CA ALA A 99 -0.40 8.48 19.27
C ALA A 99 -0.04 9.66 20.19
N ALA A 100 1.12 10.28 19.96
CA ALA A 100 1.48 11.58 20.52
C ALA A 100 1.89 12.48 19.36
N ALA A 101 1.62 13.79 19.47
CA ALA A 101 2.18 14.75 18.53
C ALA A 101 3.71 14.61 18.51
N SER A 102 4.31 14.76 17.33
CA SER A 102 5.76 14.71 17.16
C SER A 102 6.45 15.58 18.20
N PRO A 103 7.50 15.10 18.90
CA PRO A 103 8.21 15.91 19.88
C PRO A 103 8.69 17.23 19.24
N PRO A 104 8.42 18.39 19.88
CA PRO A 104 8.87 19.67 19.34
C PRO A 104 10.38 19.66 19.05
N GLY A 105 10.76 19.92 17.81
CA GLY A 105 12.16 20.01 17.37
C GLY A 105 12.80 18.73 16.85
N ALA A 106 12.06 17.63 16.71
CA ALA A 106 12.54 16.45 15.97
C ALA A 106 12.73 16.80 14.48
N ALA A 107 13.88 16.45 13.92
CA ALA A 107 14.13 16.63 12.49
C ALA A 107 13.30 15.62 11.67
N PRO A 108 12.86 15.98 10.44
CA PRO A 108 12.21 15.02 9.56
C PRO A 108 13.09 13.77 9.33
N GLY A 109 12.48 12.59 9.47
CA GLY A 109 13.16 11.29 9.40
C GLY A 109 13.90 10.88 10.66
N ALA A 110 13.79 11.62 11.77
CA ALA A 110 14.31 11.19 13.07
C ALA A 110 13.50 9.99 13.59
N LEU A 111 14.20 8.93 13.99
CA LEU A 111 13.59 7.80 14.68
C LEU A 111 13.19 8.23 16.11
N LEU A 112 11.91 8.11 16.44
CA LEU A 112 11.36 8.45 17.75
C LEU A 112 11.32 7.21 18.64
N GLU A 113 10.86 6.10 18.10
CA GLU A 113 10.73 4.83 18.81
C GLU A 113 10.89 3.66 17.85
N ALA A 114 11.50 2.58 18.33
CA ALA A 114 11.53 1.29 17.65
C ALA A 114 11.19 0.18 18.65
N THR A 115 10.13 -0.57 18.37
CA THR A 115 9.66 -1.67 19.22
C THR A 115 9.66 -2.97 18.44
N ALA A 116 10.08 -4.06 19.08
CA ALA A 116 10.07 -5.37 18.43
C ALA A 116 8.63 -5.74 18.00
N ALA A 117 8.49 -6.12 16.74
CA ALA A 117 7.22 -6.53 16.14
C ALA A 117 7.40 -7.93 15.53
N PRO A 118 7.38 -8.99 16.35
CA PRO A 118 7.38 -10.34 15.80
C PRO A 118 6.15 -10.47 14.89
N HIS A 119 6.35 -11.00 13.68
CA HIS A 119 5.27 -11.27 12.74
C HIS A 119 5.23 -12.78 12.51
N LEU A 120 4.04 -13.37 12.69
CA LEU A 120 3.79 -14.82 12.69
C LEU A 120 3.97 -15.53 11.34
N LEU A 121 4.33 -14.83 10.28
CA LEU A 121 4.50 -15.48 8.98
C LEU A 121 5.82 -16.26 8.95
N ASN A 122 5.75 -17.45 9.54
CA ASN A 122 6.56 -18.56 9.14
C ASN A 122 5.88 -19.93 9.36
N PRO A 123 5.69 -20.74 8.30
CA PRO A 123 5.52 -22.19 8.45
C PRO A 123 6.77 -22.94 8.98
N GLY A 124 7.87 -22.24 9.29
CA GLY A 124 9.17 -22.78 9.73
C GLY A 124 9.78 -22.19 11.03
N GLY A 125 9.02 -21.48 11.88
CA GLY A 125 9.46 -21.01 13.23
C GLY A 125 9.76 -19.49 13.41
N GLU A 126 10.03 -19.08 14.65
CA GLU A 126 10.10 -17.68 15.14
C GLU A 126 11.18 -16.76 14.50
N HIS A 127 11.96 -17.23 13.53
CA HIS A 127 13.12 -16.53 12.97
C HIS A 127 13.05 -16.21 11.46
N LEU A 128 12.01 -16.64 10.73
CA LEU A 128 11.81 -16.17 9.35
C LEU A 128 10.64 -15.19 9.31
N PRO A 129 10.70 -14.14 8.47
CA PRO A 129 11.73 -13.75 7.49
C PRO A 129 12.85 -12.88 8.07
N GLY A 130 12.91 -12.75 9.39
CA GLY A 130 13.96 -12.05 10.13
C GLY A 130 13.39 -11.34 11.33
N SER A 131 14.14 -10.39 11.88
CA SER A 131 13.64 -9.50 12.93
C SER A 131 12.83 -8.38 12.31
N ALA A 132 11.66 -8.10 12.88
CA ALA A 132 10.89 -6.92 12.53
C ALA A 132 10.69 -6.01 13.72
N GLN A 133 10.58 -4.71 13.42
CA GLN A 133 10.37 -3.65 14.38
C GLN A 133 9.26 -2.73 13.87
N ARG A 134 8.32 -2.35 14.73
CA ARG A 134 7.48 -1.17 14.51
C ARG A 134 8.30 0.06 14.82
N ILE A 135 8.19 1.07 13.97
CA ILE A 135 8.88 2.35 14.14
C ILE A 135 7.87 3.49 14.22
N ARG A 136 8.19 4.49 15.05
CA ARG A 136 7.59 5.82 15.02
C ARG A 136 8.66 6.80 14.62
N TYR A 137 8.35 7.71 13.72
CA TYR A 137 9.32 8.65 13.18
C TYR A 137 8.69 10.03 12.93
N ALA A 138 9.52 11.07 13.04
CA ALA A 138 9.08 12.43 12.78
C ALA A 138 9.06 12.71 11.27
N SER A 139 8.10 13.48 10.81
CA SER A 139 8.01 14.00 9.44
C SER A 139 7.44 15.41 9.45
N ILE A 140 7.27 16.01 8.27
CA ILE A 140 6.57 17.29 8.11
C ILE A 140 5.48 17.18 7.06
N ASN A 141 4.35 17.79 7.35
CA ASN A 141 3.22 17.76 6.45
C ASN A 141 3.29 18.83 5.35
N SER A 142 2.31 18.89 4.45
CA SER A 142 2.30 19.85 3.32
C SER A 142 2.16 21.32 3.77
N ASN A 143 1.67 21.57 4.98
CA ASN A 143 1.62 22.90 5.61
C ASN A 143 2.93 23.26 6.33
N GLY A 144 3.91 22.34 6.38
CA GLY A 144 5.18 22.52 7.09
C GLY A 144 5.11 22.25 8.59
N GLU A 145 4.03 21.64 9.06
CA GLU A 145 3.83 21.32 10.47
C GLU A 145 4.50 19.97 10.81
N PRO A 146 5.19 19.85 11.95
CA PRO A 146 5.75 18.57 12.40
C PRO A 146 4.65 17.56 12.72
N VAL A 147 4.77 16.38 12.15
CA VAL A 147 3.84 15.25 12.38
C VAL A 147 4.61 14.01 12.77
N GLU A 148 3.95 13.07 13.42
CA GLU A 148 4.49 11.74 13.69
C GLU A 148 3.87 10.74 12.69
N VAL A 149 4.67 9.79 12.23
CA VAL A 149 4.22 8.72 11.35
C VAL A 149 4.72 7.38 11.88
N THR A 150 3.93 6.34 11.69
CA THR A 150 4.28 4.96 12.04
C THR A 150 4.69 4.15 10.81
N GLY A 151 5.30 3.01 11.07
CA GLY A 151 5.69 2.06 10.04
C GLY A 151 6.39 0.86 10.63
N TYR A 152 7.06 0.09 9.80
CA TYR A 152 7.84 -1.04 10.27
C TYR A 152 9.07 -1.30 9.42
N VAL A 153 10.04 -2.00 10.02
CA VAL A 153 11.27 -2.47 9.39
C VAL A 153 11.29 -4.00 9.49
N ILE A 154 11.67 -4.68 8.40
CA ILE A 154 11.94 -6.12 8.37
C ILE A 154 13.36 -6.31 7.87
N ASP A 155 14.25 -6.76 8.75
CA ASP A 155 15.62 -7.14 8.39
C ASP A 155 15.65 -8.54 7.75
N PRO A 156 16.50 -8.77 6.75
CA PRO A 156 16.55 -10.04 6.05
C PRO A 156 17.24 -11.14 6.85
N ILE A 157 16.71 -12.36 6.75
CA ILE A 157 17.32 -13.61 7.25
C ILE A 157 18.57 -14.05 6.50
N THR A 158 18.66 -13.73 5.22
CA THR A 158 19.79 -14.11 4.38
C THR A 158 20.70 -12.90 4.22
N PRO A 159 22.03 -13.09 4.27
CA PRO A 159 22.94 -12.00 3.97
C PRO A 159 22.79 -11.60 2.50
N TRP A 160 22.87 -10.30 2.23
CA TRP A 160 22.97 -9.77 0.88
C TRP A 160 24.16 -10.42 0.15
N GLN A 161 23.93 -10.89 -1.07
CA GLN A 161 24.96 -11.58 -1.89
C GLN A 161 25.67 -10.65 -2.88
N GLY A 162 25.23 -9.38 -2.99
CA GLY A 162 25.90 -8.37 -3.80
C GLY A 162 27.03 -7.66 -3.06
N ASN A 163 27.58 -6.63 -3.69
CA ASN A 163 28.62 -5.80 -3.08
C ASN A 163 27.99 -4.76 -2.14
N GLY A 164 28.74 -4.36 -1.11
CA GLY A 164 28.37 -3.27 -0.22
C GLY A 164 27.47 -3.67 0.95
N PRO A 165 26.86 -2.69 1.65
CA PRO A 165 25.96 -2.95 2.77
C PRO A 165 24.64 -3.57 2.29
N THR A 166 23.86 -4.11 3.23
CA THR A 166 22.52 -4.64 2.96
C THR A 166 21.63 -3.56 2.33
N PRO A 167 21.14 -3.76 1.09
CA PRO A 167 20.25 -2.82 0.43
C PRO A 167 18.87 -2.83 1.08
N THR A 168 18.12 -1.75 0.87
CA THR A 168 16.80 -1.57 1.47
C THR A 168 15.77 -1.17 0.43
N ILE A 169 14.62 -1.84 0.41
CA ILE A 169 13.44 -1.37 -0.30
C ILE A 169 12.55 -0.63 0.69
N VAL A 170 12.25 0.63 0.37
CA VAL A 170 11.22 1.41 1.06
C VAL A 170 9.92 1.17 0.32
N MET A 171 9.05 0.37 0.94
CA MET A 171 7.74 0.02 0.45
C MET A 171 6.76 1.13 0.78
N ALA A 172 6.15 1.67 -0.27
CA ALA A 172 5.00 2.55 -0.22
C ALA A 172 3.74 1.68 -0.40
N PRO A 173 2.93 1.46 0.64
CA PRO A 173 1.73 0.62 0.53
C PRO A 173 0.74 1.18 -0.48
N GLY A 174 0.02 0.30 -1.17
CA GLY A 174 -1.21 0.66 -1.87
C GLY A 174 -2.32 1.04 -0.90
N THR A 175 -3.50 1.36 -1.45
CA THR A 175 -4.68 1.78 -0.67
C THR A 175 -5.00 0.76 0.42
N ARG A 176 -4.98 1.22 1.67
CA ARG A 176 -5.46 0.45 2.84
C ARG A 176 -6.77 0.97 3.39
N GLY A 177 -7.00 2.27 3.30
CA GLY A 177 -8.10 2.97 3.98
C GLY A 177 -7.65 4.33 4.47
N ALA A 178 -8.41 4.90 5.40
CA ALA A 178 -8.02 6.11 6.13
C ALA A 178 -8.03 5.94 7.65
N GLY A 179 -8.72 4.92 8.18
CA GLY A 179 -8.77 4.68 9.62
C GLY A 179 -7.45 4.18 10.20
N ASP A 180 -7.28 4.36 11.52
CA ASP A 180 -6.06 3.94 12.23
C ASP A 180 -5.77 2.44 12.12
N LEU A 181 -6.82 1.62 12.06
CA LEU A 181 -6.73 0.17 11.94
C LEU A 181 -6.27 -0.29 10.54
N CYS A 182 -6.26 0.63 9.58
CA CYS A 182 -5.82 0.39 8.21
C CYS A 182 -4.29 0.53 8.09
N ALA A 183 -3.64 1.18 9.05
CA ALA A 183 -2.19 1.28 9.12
C ALA A 183 -1.55 -0.12 9.05
N PRO A 184 -0.69 -0.40 8.05
CA PRO A 184 0.00 -1.68 7.92
C PRO A 184 0.72 -2.13 9.20
N SER A 185 1.33 -1.20 9.94
CA SER A 185 2.03 -1.53 11.19
C SER A 185 1.09 -1.86 12.36
N ALA A 186 -0.15 -1.38 12.33
CA ALA A 186 -1.15 -1.64 13.36
C ALA A 186 -1.78 -3.04 13.23
N ALA A 187 -1.74 -3.64 12.04
CA ALA A 187 -2.27 -4.98 11.82
C ALA A 187 -1.58 -6.01 12.75
N PRO A 188 -2.35 -6.94 13.36
CA PRO A 188 -1.79 -8.11 14.02
C PRO A 188 -0.78 -8.82 13.10
N ASP A 189 0.42 -9.03 13.64
CA ASP A 189 1.54 -9.64 12.92
C ASP A 189 1.94 -8.96 11.61
N LEU A 190 1.54 -7.70 11.39
CA LEU A 190 1.71 -6.98 10.12
C LEU A 190 0.98 -7.65 8.94
N ILE A 191 0.04 -8.57 9.18
CA ILE A 191 -0.64 -9.37 8.15
C ILE A 191 -1.98 -8.76 7.77
N SER A 192 -2.93 -8.71 8.70
CA SER A 192 -4.30 -8.33 8.41
C SER A 192 -5.08 -8.02 9.67
N THR A 193 -6.04 -7.11 9.55
CA THR A 193 -7.08 -6.85 10.56
C THR A 193 -8.42 -7.36 10.00
N LEU A 194 -9.08 -8.24 10.75
CA LEU A 194 -10.45 -8.68 10.48
C LEU A 194 -11.22 -8.71 11.80
N GLU A 195 -11.69 -7.54 12.22
CA GLU A 195 -12.22 -7.33 13.57
C GLU A 195 -13.47 -6.45 13.54
N ILE A 196 -14.36 -6.66 14.51
CA ILE A 196 -15.52 -5.80 14.73
C ILE A 196 -15.11 -4.73 15.74
N HIS A 197 -15.20 -3.47 15.32
CA HIS A 197 -14.94 -2.31 16.14
C HIS A 197 -16.21 -1.53 16.40
N THR A 198 -16.16 -0.60 17.35
CA THR A 198 -17.25 0.31 17.65
C THR A 198 -16.82 1.72 17.25
N ASN A 199 -17.61 2.39 16.41
CA ASN A 199 -17.32 3.77 15.99
C ASN A 199 -17.63 4.78 17.13
N ALA A 200 -17.35 6.06 16.89
CA ALA A 200 -17.57 7.14 17.87
C ALA A 200 -19.04 7.26 18.33
N ASP A 201 -19.99 6.83 17.50
CA ASP A 201 -21.43 6.83 17.80
C ASP A 201 -21.91 5.58 18.55
N GLY A 202 -21.00 4.64 18.87
CA GLY A 202 -21.34 3.42 19.60
C GLY A 202 -21.88 2.28 18.72
N LEU A 203 -21.77 2.38 17.39
CA LEU A 203 -22.25 1.36 16.44
C LEU A 203 -21.12 0.41 16.01
N PRO A 204 -21.39 -0.90 15.90
CA PRO A 204 -20.39 -1.86 15.45
C PRO A 204 -20.15 -1.73 13.94
N TYR A 205 -18.89 -1.82 13.52
CA TYR A 205 -18.48 -1.93 12.12
C TYR A 205 -17.38 -2.98 11.97
N LEU A 206 -17.34 -3.63 10.80
CA LEU A 206 -16.27 -4.57 10.45
C LEU A 206 -15.12 -3.79 9.82
N SER A 207 -13.90 -3.95 10.32
CA SER A 207 -12.69 -3.45 9.66
C SER A 207 -12.02 -4.59 8.90
N VAL A 208 -11.73 -4.39 7.61
CA VAL A 208 -11.06 -5.38 6.75
C VAL A 208 -9.82 -4.76 6.13
N ASN A 209 -8.66 -5.07 6.72
CA ASN A 209 -7.35 -4.66 6.24
C ASN A 209 -6.48 -5.89 5.96
N ALA A 210 -5.70 -5.87 4.89
CA ALA A 210 -4.75 -6.92 4.56
C ALA A 210 -3.50 -6.34 3.93
N ASN A 211 -2.34 -6.80 4.37
CA ASN A 211 -1.04 -6.47 3.82
C ASN A 211 -0.76 -7.32 2.58
N TYR A 212 -1.36 -6.94 1.45
CA TYR A 212 -1.26 -7.70 0.20
C TYR A 212 0.13 -7.62 -0.48
N GLU A 213 1.03 -6.73 -0.04
CA GLU A 213 2.42 -6.62 -0.48
C GLU A 213 3.37 -7.52 0.34
N LEU A 214 2.89 -8.08 1.45
CA LEU A 214 3.68 -8.90 2.33
C LEU A 214 4.40 -10.04 1.58
N PRO A 215 3.77 -10.80 0.66
CA PRO A 215 4.49 -11.80 -0.13
C PRO A 215 5.70 -11.26 -0.89
N LEU A 216 5.64 -10.04 -1.44
CA LEU A 216 6.79 -9.41 -2.09
C LEU A 216 7.89 -9.06 -1.08
N GLN A 217 7.49 -8.56 0.09
CA GLN A 217 8.42 -8.25 1.19
C GLN A 217 9.17 -9.51 1.64
N TYR A 218 8.50 -10.67 1.68
CA TYR A 218 9.12 -11.98 1.93
C TYR A 218 10.15 -12.34 0.85
N LEU A 219 9.80 -12.16 -0.42
CA LEU A 219 10.72 -12.45 -1.53
C LEU A 219 11.96 -11.55 -1.49
N ALA A 220 11.80 -10.27 -1.15
CA ALA A 220 12.92 -9.34 -0.95
C ALA A 220 13.81 -9.77 0.23
N ASN A 221 13.22 -10.10 1.38
CA ASN A 221 13.97 -10.57 2.55
C ASN A 221 14.76 -11.86 2.27
N LEU A 222 14.17 -12.80 1.51
CA LEU A 222 14.86 -14.02 1.07
C LEU A 222 16.04 -13.73 0.13
N ALA A 223 15.99 -12.63 -0.62
CA ALA A 223 17.08 -12.15 -1.46
C ALA A 223 18.15 -11.35 -0.67
N GLY A 224 17.99 -11.21 0.64
CA GLY A 224 18.93 -10.47 1.49
C GLY A 224 18.71 -8.96 1.47
N ILE A 225 17.47 -8.52 1.24
CA ILE A 225 17.09 -7.10 1.14
C ILE A 225 16.20 -6.74 2.31
N ARG A 226 16.52 -5.63 2.99
CA ARG A 226 15.68 -5.07 4.05
C ARG A 226 14.43 -4.43 3.48
N ILE A 227 13.33 -4.53 4.21
CA ILE A 227 12.10 -3.77 3.94
C ILE A 227 11.93 -2.70 5.01
N ILE A 228 11.60 -1.48 4.57
CA ILE A 228 11.00 -0.45 5.42
C ILE A 228 9.64 -0.14 4.80
N SER A 229 8.56 -0.13 5.59
CA SER A 229 7.25 0.29 5.13
C SER A 229 6.74 1.43 5.99
N THR A 230 6.17 2.45 5.36
CA THR A 230 5.45 3.50 6.07
C THR A 230 3.98 3.15 6.20
N ASP A 231 3.29 3.70 7.20
CA ASP A 231 1.83 3.72 7.26
C ASP A 231 1.20 4.96 6.62
N TYR A 232 1.99 5.94 6.17
CA TYR A 232 1.58 7.31 5.83
C TYR A 232 1.05 8.13 7.01
N MET A 233 1.04 9.45 6.82
CA MET A 233 0.48 10.39 7.80
C MET A 233 -1.03 10.17 7.96
N GLY A 234 -1.53 10.26 9.20
CA GLY A 234 -2.96 10.15 9.52
C GLY A 234 -3.52 8.73 9.44
N MET A 235 -2.66 7.71 9.33
CA MET A 235 -3.04 6.31 9.59
C MET A 235 -2.24 5.79 10.77
N GLY A 236 -2.93 5.40 11.84
CA GLY A 236 -2.31 4.93 13.08
C GLY A 236 -1.75 6.07 13.94
N THR A 237 -2.03 7.31 13.54
CA THR A 237 -1.53 8.57 14.12
C THR A 237 -2.65 9.62 14.02
N PRO A 238 -2.59 10.73 14.79
CA PRO A 238 -3.62 11.76 14.73
C PRO A 238 -3.77 12.36 13.31
N ASP A 239 -4.89 13.07 13.12
CA ASP A 239 -5.31 13.71 11.87
C ASP A 239 -5.79 12.70 10.80
N HIS A 240 -6.44 13.19 9.75
CA HIS A 240 -6.92 12.30 8.69
C HIS A 240 -5.79 11.86 7.76
N HIS A 241 -5.91 10.62 7.25
CA HIS A 241 -4.99 10.11 6.24
C HIS A 241 -4.92 11.05 5.04
N ALA A 242 -3.71 11.53 4.74
CA ALA A 242 -3.42 12.38 3.59
C ALA A 242 -3.39 11.57 2.27
N TYR A 243 -4.47 10.84 1.99
CA TYR A 243 -4.59 9.94 0.85
C TYR A 243 -4.33 10.68 -0.47
N VAL A 244 -3.40 10.17 -1.28
CA VAL A 244 -2.94 10.72 -2.56
C VAL A 244 -2.46 12.18 -2.52
N ASN A 245 -2.13 12.68 -1.32
CA ASN A 245 -1.38 13.93 -1.19
C ASN A 245 0.08 13.66 -1.52
N SER A 246 0.47 13.99 -2.75
CA SER A 246 1.79 13.70 -3.31
C SER A 246 2.95 14.18 -2.44
N VAL A 247 2.84 15.38 -1.83
CA VAL A 247 3.89 15.95 -0.99
C VAL A 247 4.06 15.16 0.31
N GLU A 248 2.94 14.83 0.95
CA GLU A 248 2.95 14.14 2.24
C GLU A 248 3.32 12.66 2.12
N GLU A 249 2.83 12.00 1.08
CA GLU A 249 3.24 10.63 0.76
C GLU A 249 4.74 10.56 0.42
N ALA A 250 5.26 11.55 -0.33
CA ALA A 250 6.69 11.66 -0.59
C ALA A 250 7.50 11.83 0.69
N HIS A 251 7.10 12.74 1.58
CA HIS A 251 7.78 12.96 2.86
C HIS A 251 7.73 11.70 3.74
N ALA A 252 6.58 11.03 3.84
CA ALA A 252 6.45 9.79 4.59
C ALA A 252 7.40 8.69 4.07
N VAL A 253 7.46 8.47 2.75
CA VAL A 253 8.39 7.48 2.16
C VAL A 253 9.86 7.85 2.43
N LEU A 254 10.24 9.12 2.22
CA LEU A 254 11.63 9.58 2.39
C LEU A 254 12.07 9.56 3.87
N ASP A 255 11.19 9.95 4.78
CA ASP A 255 11.46 9.96 6.21
C ASP A 255 11.41 8.56 6.82
N ALA A 256 10.55 7.67 6.32
CA ALA A 256 10.61 6.24 6.65
C ALA A 256 11.96 5.66 6.26
N ALA A 257 12.51 5.99 5.08
CA ALA A 257 13.85 5.55 4.67
C ALA A 257 14.90 5.96 5.71
N ARG A 258 14.91 7.23 6.13
CA ARG A 258 15.84 7.76 7.14
C ARG A 258 15.69 7.05 8.48
N ALA A 259 14.47 6.95 8.99
CA ALA A 259 14.20 6.39 10.31
C ALA A 259 14.40 4.88 10.35
N GLY A 260 14.00 4.17 9.31
CA GLY A 260 14.16 2.72 9.24
C GLY A 260 15.63 2.30 9.06
N LEU A 261 16.45 3.08 8.33
CA LEU A 261 17.90 2.87 8.31
C LEU A 261 18.53 3.06 9.71
N GLN A 262 18.08 4.07 10.46
CA GLN A 262 18.50 4.27 11.86
C GLN A 262 18.08 3.10 12.76
N ALA A 263 16.83 2.65 12.66
CA ALA A 263 16.30 1.54 13.46
C ALA A 263 17.04 0.22 13.18
N ALA A 264 17.43 -0.01 11.92
CA ALA A 264 18.23 -1.17 11.53
C ALA A 264 19.74 -1.04 11.87
N GLY A 265 20.19 0.11 12.38
CA GLY A 265 21.62 0.38 12.58
C GLY A 265 22.44 0.38 11.29
N ALA A 266 21.80 0.64 10.15
CA ALA A 266 22.44 0.67 8.84
C ALA A 266 23.08 2.04 8.56
N PRO A 267 24.16 2.11 7.75
CA PRO A 267 24.68 3.37 7.26
C PRO A 267 23.60 4.22 6.57
N ALA A 268 23.59 5.53 6.82
CA ALA A 268 22.60 6.45 6.25
C ALA A 268 22.65 6.53 4.72
N ASP A 269 23.79 6.18 4.12
CA ASP A 269 24.03 6.11 2.66
C ASP A 269 23.88 4.68 2.10
N SER A 270 23.30 3.76 2.87
CA SER A 270 22.96 2.42 2.37
C SER A 270 22.08 2.53 1.13
N PRO A 271 22.26 1.69 0.10
CA PRO A 271 21.45 1.72 -1.11
C PRO A 271 19.96 1.55 -0.78
N VAL A 272 19.14 2.49 -1.24
CA VAL A 272 17.68 2.42 -1.12
C VAL A 272 17.00 2.35 -2.49
N GLY A 273 15.93 1.60 -2.58
CA GLY A 273 15.01 1.61 -3.72
C GLY A 273 13.58 1.88 -3.25
N PHE A 274 12.81 2.65 -3.99
CA PHE A 274 11.40 2.91 -3.67
C PHE A 274 10.51 1.97 -4.48
N ALA A 275 9.47 1.41 -3.86
CA ALA A 275 8.55 0.50 -4.52
C ALA A 275 7.12 0.73 -4.04
N GLY A 276 6.16 0.75 -4.95
CA GLY A 276 4.75 0.71 -4.61
C GLY A 276 3.85 0.49 -5.82
N TYR A 277 2.59 0.17 -5.55
CA TYR A 277 1.56 -0.06 -6.57
C TYR A 277 0.27 0.70 -6.21
N SER A 278 -0.49 1.18 -7.20
CA SER A 278 -1.69 2.01 -6.98
C SER A 278 -1.33 3.31 -6.24
N GLN A 279 -2.01 3.67 -5.14
CA GLN A 279 -1.60 4.76 -4.23
C GLN A 279 -0.10 4.73 -3.95
N GLY A 280 0.45 3.56 -3.58
CA GLY A 280 1.86 3.38 -3.30
C GLY A 280 2.77 3.62 -4.51
N GLY A 281 2.27 3.38 -5.73
CA GLY A 281 2.97 3.73 -6.96
C GLY A 281 3.08 5.25 -7.13
N GLY A 282 2.00 5.97 -6.81
CA GLY A 282 1.99 7.43 -6.74
C GLY A 282 2.97 7.96 -5.70
N ALA A 283 2.89 7.45 -4.46
CA ALA A 283 3.80 7.78 -3.37
C ALA A 283 5.28 7.51 -3.70
N ALA A 284 5.60 6.36 -4.31
CA ALA A 284 6.96 6.02 -4.71
C ALA A 284 7.50 6.96 -5.81
N ALA A 285 6.65 7.33 -6.78
CA ALA A 285 7.00 8.31 -7.81
C ALA A 285 7.18 9.72 -7.22
N ALA A 286 6.28 10.17 -6.35
CA ALA A 286 6.37 11.44 -5.66
C ALA A 286 7.63 11.53 -4.78
N ALA A 287 7.96 10.47 -4.05
CA ALA A 287 9.22 10.37 -3.29
C ALA A 287 10.44 10.55 -4.20
N ALA A 288 10.42 9.97 -5.41
CA ALA A 288 11.50 10.13 -6.38
C ALA A 288 11.61 11.57 -6.94
N GLU A 289 10.49 12.26 -7.17
CA GLU A 289 10.49 13.69 -7.54
C GLU A 289 11.04 14.57 -6.40
N HIS A 290 10.63 14.31 -5.16
CA HIS A 290 10.97 15.14 -4.00
C HIS A 290 12.35 14.84 -3.40
N LYS A 291 12.95 13.67 -3.68
CA LYS A 291 14.23 13.25 -3.07
C LYS A 291 15.31 14.33 -3.19
N ALA A 292 15.48 14.93 -4.38
CA ALA A 292 16.55 15.89 -4.62
C ALA A 292 16.44 17.15 -3.74
N SER A 293 15.22 17.62 -3.45
CA SER A 293 14.98 18.80 -2.63
C SER A 293 14.80 18.51 -1.15
N TYR A 294 14.26 17.32 -0.79
CA TYR A 294 13.85 16.99 0.57
C TYR A 294 14.82 16.05 1.30
N ALA A 295 15.37 15.07 0.61
CA ALA A 295 16.29 14.06 1.15
C ALA A 295 17.48 13.77 0.22
N PRO A 296 18.28 14.79 -0.13
CA PRO A 296 19.36 14.66 -1.10
C PRO A 296 20.43 13.65 -0.67
N GLU A 297 20.58 13.39 0.62
CA GLU A 297 21.55 12.47 1.21
C GLU A 297 21.21 10.98 1.00
N LEU A 298 19.96 10.62 0.72
CA LEU A 298 19.58 9.23 0.50
C LEU A 298 20.24 8.66 -0.77
N ASN A 299 20.78 7.45 -0.68
CA ASN A 299 21.40 6.76 -1.82
C ASN A 299 20.36 5.99 -2.64
N LEU A 300 19.49 6.71 -3.36
CA LEU A 300 18.46 6.13 -4.20
C LEU A 300 19.05 5.51 -5.47
N VAL A 301 18.92 4.20 -5.62
CA VAL A 301 19.42 3.46 -6.81
C VAL A 301 18.35 3.21 -7.87
N GLY A 302 17.08 3.32 -7.51
CA GLY A 302 15.97 3.28 -8.46
C GLY A 302 14.60 3.20 -7.79
N THR A 303 13.57 3.42 -8.61
CA THR A 303 12.16 3.44 -8.17
C THR A 303 11.33 2.50 -9.03
N PHE A 304 10.41 1.76 -8.42
CA PHE A 304 9.31 1.08 -9.08
C PHE A 304 7.98 1.74 -8.69
N ALA A 305 7.25 2.24 -9.69
CA ALA A 305 5.94 2.87 -9.54
C ALA A 305 4.92 2.13 -10.40
N GLY A 306 4.17 1.21 -9.81
CA GLY A 306 3.12 0.45 -10.50
C GLY A 306 1.76 1.16 -10.40
N ALA A 307 1.05 1.25 -11.52
CA ALA A 307 -0.24 1.92 -11.67
C ALA A 307 -0.39 3.22 -10.85
N PRO A 308 0.53 4.21 -11.00
CA PRO A 308 0.53 5.40 -10.16
C PRO A 308 -0.66 6.32 -10.52
N PRO A 309 -1.43 6.82 -9.53
CA PRO A 309 -2.36 7.93 -9.73
C PRO A 309 -1.59 9.25 -9.85
N ALA A 310 -1.11 9.56 -11.05
CA ALA A 310 -0.29 10.73 -11.37
C ALA A 310 -1.10 11.99 -11.77
N ASP A 311 -2.35 11.83 -12.20
CA ASP A 311 -3.26 12.93 -12.52
C ASP A 311 -4.63 12.66 -11.89
N LEU A 312 -4.90 13.29 -10.75
CA LEU A 312 -6.11 13.06 -9.97
C LEU A 312 -7.38 13.51 -10.68
N ARG A 313 -7.32 14.38 -11.71
CA ARG A 313 -8.50 14.74 -12.53
C ARG A 313 -9.04 13.52 -13.26
N HIS A 314 -8.15 12.75 -13.86
CA HIS A 314 -8.50 11.54 -14.61
C HIS A 314 -8.92 10.42 -13.66
N VAL A 315 -8.22 10.28 -12.54
CA VAL A 315 -8.50 9.23 -11.54
C VAL A 315 -9.86 9.45 -10.88
N LEU A 316 -10.23 10.69 -10.57
CA LEU A 316 -11.52 11.04 -9.97
C LEU A 316 -12.72 10.53 -10.80
N GLU A 317 -12.69 10.75 -12.11
CA GLU A 317 -13.74 10.27 -13.02
C GLU A 317 -13.75 8.74 -13.18
N ALA A 318 -12.57 8.13 -13.15
CA ALA A 318 -12.44 6.67 -13.24
C ALA A 318 -12.96 5.97 -11.98
N VAL A 319 -12.65 6.50 -10.79
CA VAL A 319 -13.02 5.92 -9.50
C VAL A 319 -14.50 6.13 -9.15
N ASP A 320 -15.16 7.16 -9.66
CA ASP A 320 -16.60 7.36 -9.45
C ASP A 320 -17.41 6.14 -9.95
N ASN A 321 -18.39 5.71 -9.15
CA ASN A 321 -19.21 4.51 -9.37
C ASN A 321 -18.39 3.20 -9.50
N SER A 322 -17.20 3.14 -8.91
CA SER A 322 -16.36 1.93 -8.87
C SER A 322 -16.45 1.20 -7.53
N SER A 323 -15.88 0.00 -7.47
CA SER A 323 -15.74 -0.77 -6.22
C SER A 323 -15.00 0.00 -5.13
N ILE A 324 -14.10 0.92 -5.50
CA ILE A 324 -13.27 1.69 -4.55
C ILE A 324 -13.68 3.17 -4.45
N VAL A 325 -14.94 3.52 -4.72
CA VAL A 325 -15.43 4.91 -4.69
C VAL A 325 -15.12 5.65 -3.37
N ALA A 326 -15.00 4.92 -2.25
CA ALA A 326 -14.57 5.46 -0.96
C ALA A 326 -13.21 6.18 -0.96
N ALA A 327 -12.32 5.86 -1.92
CA ALA A 327 -11.06 6.58 -2.13
C ALA A 327 -11.26 8.09 -2.38
N LEU A 328 -12.42 8.48 -2.95
CA LEU A 328 -12.78 9.88 -3.11
C LEU A 328 -13.07 10.54 -1.76
N GLY A 329 -13.69 9.79 -0.83
CA GLY A 329 -13.92 10.24 0.54
C GLY A 329 -12.60 10.40 1.31
N TYR A 330 -11.69 9.43 1.22
CA TYR A 330 -10.36 9.53 1.83
C TYR A 330 -9.62 10.79 1.37
N THR A 331 -9.64 11.06 0.06
CA THR A 331 -9.01 12.26 -0.53
C THR A 331 -9.64 13.54 0.02
N LEU A 332 -10.97 13.65 0.03
CA LEU A 332 -11.67 14.83 0.50
C LEU A 332 -11.46 15.08 2.00
N ASN A 333 -11.51 14.03 2.82
CA ASN A 333 -11.28 14.14 4.25
C ASN A 333 -9.85 14.64 4.54
N GLY A 334 -8.84 14.09 3.85
CA GLY A 334 -7.46 14.58 3.95
C GLY A 334 -7.32 16.05 3.53
N PHE A 335 -8.03 16.51 2.49
CA PHE A 335 -8.02 17.93 2.11
C PHE A 335 -8.72 18.82 3.13
N VAL A 336 -9.87 18.40 3.67
CA VAL A 336 -10.61 19.17 4.68
C VAL A 336 -9.81 19.27 5.98
N ASP A 337 -9.13 18.20 6.37
CA ASP A 337 -8.22 18.17 7.52
C ASP A 337 -7.13 19.26 7.40
N ARG A 338 -6.49 19.36 6.21
CA ARG A 338 -5.41 20.34 5.99
C ARG A 338 -5.88 21.74 5.64
N HIS A 339 -7.14 21.85 5.22
CA HIS A 339 -7.78 23.11 4.88
C HIS A 339 -9.19 23.15 5.48
N PRO A 340 -9.34 23.39 6.81
CA PRO A 340 -10.66 23.35 7.48
C PRO A 340 -11.71 24.31 6.91
N ALA A 341 -11.27 25.35 6.20
CA ALA A 341 -12.16 26.25 5.47
C ALA A 341 -13.00 25.54 4.38
N LEU A 342 -12.55 24.38 3.88
CA LEU A 342 -13.26 23.57 2.89
C LEU A 342 -14.49 22.86 3.46
N GLN A 343 -14.61 22.76 4.80
CA GLN A 343 -15.79 22.17 5.44
C GLN A 343 -17.09 22.85 4.97
N ARG A 344 -17.04 24.16 4.65
CA ARG A 344 -18.16 24.90 4.09
C ARG A 344 -18.69 24.26 2.80
N ILE A 345 -17.81 23.75 1.94
CA ILE A 345 -18.19 23.13 0.66
C ILE A 345 -18.89 21.81 0.93
N ILE A 346 -18.39 21.02 1.89
CA ILE A 346 -19.05 19.80 2.33
C ILE A 346 -20.47 20.12 2.81
N ASP A 347 -20.61 21.14 3.65
CA ASP A 347 -21.91 21.55 4.18
C ASP A 347 -22.86 22.12 3.12
N GLU A 348 -22.34 22.80 2.10
CA GLU A 348 -23.09 23.40 1.00
C GLU A 348 -23.55 22.35 -0.02
N GLU A 349 -22.65 21.46 -0.46
CA GLU A 349 -22.82 20.59 -1.62
C GLU A 349 -23.31 19.17 -1.29
N PHE A 350 -23.00 18.64 -0.11
CA PHE A 350 -23.28 17.23 0.23
C PHE A 350 -24.60 17.07 0.96
N ASN A 351 -25.39 16.08 0.57
CA ASN A 351 -26.61 15.71 1.28
C ASN A 351 -26.27 14.85 2.52
N GLU A 352 -27.27 14.45 3.31
CA GLU A 352 -27.02 13.66 4.54
C GLU A 352 -26.33 12.31 4.25
N GLU A 353 -26.65 11.67 3.12
CA GLU A 353 -26.01 10.43 2.70
C GLU A 353 -24.54 10.66 2.30
N GLY A 354 -24.25 11.77 1.63
CA GLY A 354 -22.88 12.17 1.31
C GLY A 354 -22.06 12.51 2.55
N LYS A 355 -22.66 13.13 3.56
CA LYS A 355 -21.98 13.36 4.86
C LYS A 355 -21.72 12.05 5.59
N ARG A 356 -22.66 11.08 5.53
CA ARG A 356 -22.43 9.73 6.05
C ARG A 356 -21.30 9.00 5.31
N PHE A 357 -21.28 9.10 3.99
CA PHE A 357 -20.20 8.53 3.17
C PHE A 357 -18.83 9.08 3.59
N LEU A 358 -18.71 10.39 3.77
CA LEU A 358 -17.45 11.01 4.20
C LEU A 358 -17.07 10.57 5.62
N HIS A 359 -18.02 10.56 6.55
CA HIS A 359 -17.79 10.08 7.92
C HIS A 359 -17.32 8.62 7.96
N ASP A 360 -17.98 7.72 7.23
CA ASP A 360 -17.57 6.32 7.14
C ASP A 360 -16.19 6.19 6.49
N ALA A 361 -15.87 7.05 5.52
CA ALA A 361 -14.56 7.08 4.89
C ALA A 361 -13.45 7.51 5.86
N GLU A 362 -13.72 8.27 6.93
CA GLU A 362 -12.68 8.67 7.90
C GLU A 362 -12.10 7.47 8.67
N ILE A 363 -12.90 6.43 8.89
CA ILE A 363 -12.54 5.31 9.79
C ILE A 363 -12.43 3.96 9.09
N SER A 364 -12.89 3.86 7.84
CA SER A 364 -12.96 2.58 7.11
C SER A 364 -11.64 2.19 6.46
N CYS A 365 -11.44 0.88 6.36
CA CYS A 365 -10.45 0.31 5.45
C CYS A 365 -11.08 0.02 4.10
N ILE A 366 -10.24 -0.15 3.07
CA ILE A 366 -10.71 -0.28 1.69
C ILE A 366 -11.62 -1.49 1.49
N GLY A 367 -11.40 -2.57 2.25
CA GLY A 367 -12.22 -3.77 2.18
C GLY A 367 -13.66 -3.54 2.68
N ASP A 368 -13.81 -2.95 3.86
CA ASP A 368 -15.12 -2.62 4.43
C ASP A 368 -15.79 -1.44 3.73
N ALA A 369 -15.02 -0.46 3.26
CA ALA A 369 -15.56 0.62 2.45
C ALA A 369 -16.11 0.10 1.10
N THR A 370 -15.45 -0.88 0.49
CA THR A 370 -15.96 -1.56 -0.72
C THR A 370 -17.27 -2.30 -0.43
N ILE A 371 -17.39 -2.97 0.72
CA ILE A 371 -18.62 -3.69 1.11
C ILE A 371 -19.79 -2.72 1.33
N ASN A 372 -19.53 -1.57 1.96
CA ASN A 372 -20.57 -0.62 2.35
C ASN A 372 -20.97 0.34 1.22
N TRP A 373 -20.00 0.76 0.41
CA TRP A 373 -20.15 1.88 -0.52
C TRP A 373 -19.75 1.57 -1.96
N GLY A 374 -19.19 0.39 -2.24
CA GLY A 374 -18.77 0.01 -3.59
C GLY A 374 -19.89 0.21 -4.62
N PHE A 375 -19.53 0.75 -5.78
CA PHE A 375 -20.46 1.08 -6.88
C PHE A 375 -21.52 2.13 -6.53
N THR A 376 -21.29 2.95 -5.50
CA THR A 376 -22.10 4.14 -5.26
C THR A 376 -21.78 5.20 -6.31
N ASP A 377 -22.82 5.73 -6.94
CA ASP A 377 -22.73 6.87 -7.85
C ASP A 377 -22.70 8.17 -7.02
N THR A 378 -21.61 8.93 -7.12
CA THR A 378 -21.43 10.14 -6.28
C THR A 378 -22.51 11.20 -6.48
N ARG A 379 -23.22 11.18 -7.61
CA ARG A 379 -24.39 12.06 -7.83
C ARG A 379 -25.50 11.84 -6.81
N THR A 380 -25.56 10.65 -6.20
CA THR A 380 -26.54 10.35 -5.14
C THR A 380 -26.15 10.94 -3.79
N LEU A 381 -24.90 11.40 -3.63
CA LEU A 381 -24.31 11.90 -2.40
C LEU A 381 -24.30 13.43 -2.32
N THR A 382 -24.60 14.12 -3.41
CA THR A 382 -24.67 15.59 -3.49
C THR A 382 -26.12 16.08 -3.45
N LYS A 383 -26.32 17.34 -3.07
CA LYS A 383 -27.65 17.97 -3.07
C LYS A 383 -28.12 18.33 -4.49
N SER A 384 -27.18 18.65 -5.37
CA SER A 384 -27.45 19.07 -6.75
C SER A 384 -27.71 17.88 -7.68
N GLY A 385 -27.25 16.68 -7.34
CA GLY A 385 -27.18 15.55 -8.27
C GLY A 385 -25.96 15.59 -9.19
N ASP A 386 -25.04 16.53 -8.96
CA ASP A 386 -23.75 16.60 -9.67
C ASP A 386 -22.77 15.58 -9.07
N SER A 387 -21.87 15.05 -9.90
CA SER A 387 -20.79 14.14 -9.46
C SER A 387 -19.76 14.87 -8.61
N PHE A 388 -18.91 14.13 -7.88
CA PHE A 388 -17.80 14.76 -7.15
C PHE A 388 -16.83 15.48 -8.09
N SER A 389 -16.60 14.99 -9.31
CA SER A 389 -15.82 15.71 -10.33
C SER A 389 -16.42 17.06 -10.66
N GLU A 390 -17.72 17.12 -10.91
CA GLU A 390 -18.42 18.38 -11.19
C GLU A 390 -18.39 19.35 -10.01
N VAL A 391 -18.57 18.85 -8.77
CA VAL A 391 -18.45 19.65 -7.54
C VAL A 391 -17.03 20.20 -7.39
N ILE A 392 -16.00 19.36 -7.49
CA ILE A 392 -14.59 19.77 -7.39
C ILE A 392 -14.24 20.82 -8.46
N ASN A 393 -14.69 20.62 -9.70
CA ASN A 393 -14.41 21.54 -10.80
C ASN A 393 -15.09 22.91 -10.64
N ARG A 394 -16.25 22.97 -9.98
CA ARG A 394 -16.96 24.22 -9.67
C ARG A 394 -16.27 25.06 -8.61
N HIS A 395 -15.55 24.45 -7.69
CA HIS A 395 -14.90 25.10 -6.56
C HIS A 395 -13.39 25.26 -6.80
N PRO A 396 -12.89 26.47 -7.15
CA PRO A 396 -11.48 26.66 -7.51
C PRO A 396 -10.50 26.21 -6.43
N GLU A 397 -10.84 26.35 -5.15
CA GLU A 397 -10.04 25.88 -4.03
C GLU A 397 -9.81 24.35 -4.04
N LEU A 398 -10.85 23.54 -4.25
CA LEU A 398 -10.71 22.08 -4.39
C LEU A 398 -10.00 21.71 -5.69
N SER A 399 -10.40 22.35 -6.78
CA SER A 399 -9.80 22.17 -8.10
C SER A 399 -8.28 22.40 -8.08
N ASN A 400 -7.81 23.46 -7.40
CA ASN A 400 -6.39 23.75 -7.27
C ASN A 400 -5.66 22.72 -6.41
N LEU A 401 -6.28 22.21 -5.34
CA LEU A 401 -5.68 21.17 -4.51
C LEU A 401 -5.52 19.85 -5.26
N VAL A 402 -6.51 19.46 -6.06
CA VAL A 402 -6.45 18.28 -6.94
C VAL A 402 -5.34 18.45 -7.98
N GLU A 403 -5.22 19.63 -8.61
CA GLU A 403 -4.16 19.90 -9.58
C GLU A 403 -2.76 19.90 -8.94
N ALA A 404 -2.65 20.36 -7.70
CA ALA A 404 -1.38 20.39 -6.97
C ALA A 404 -0.81 18.99 -6.70
N GLN A 405 -1.61 17.92 -6.82
CA GLN A 405 -1.16 16.53 -6.65
C GLN A 405 -0.57 15.91 -7.91
N ARG A 406 -0.48 16.68 -9.01
CA ARG A 406 -0.01 16.19 -10.29
C ARG A 406 1.47 15.79 -10.23
N LEU A 407 1.75 14.53 -10.58
CA LEU A 407 3.11 14.02 -10.76
C LEU A 407 3.59 14.23 -12.21
N GLY A 408 4.89 14.08 -12.44
CA GLY A 408 5.50 14.37 -13.74
C GLY A 408 5.84 15.85 -13.92
N THR A 409 5.76 16.64 -12.85
CA THR A 409 5.98 18.09 -12.89
C THR A 409 7.42 18.47 -12.59
N GLN A 410 8.23 17.55 -12.07
CA GLN A 410 9.62 17.76 -11.71
C GLN A 410 10.53 16.59 -12.14
N PRO A 411 11.85 16.79 -12.26
CA PRO A 411 12.77 15.72 -12.60
C PRO A 411 12.81 14.66 -11.51
N VAL A 412 12.66 13.39 -11.88
CA VAL A 412 12.83 12.26 -10.95
C VAL A 412 14.29 12.02 -10.61
N SER A 413 14.53 11.68 -9.34
CA SER A 413 15.84 11.24 -8.86
C SER A 413 16.07 9.78 -9.20
N GLY A 414 17.16 9.48 -9.92
CA GLY A 414 17.53 8.11 -10.28
C GLY A 414 16.63 7.50 -11.37
N PRO A 415 16.89 6.24 -11.76
CA PRO A 415 16.10 5.56 -12.77
C PRO A 415 14.78 5.03 -12.21
N ILE A 416 13.71 5.13 -12.99
CA ILE A 416 12.37 4.70 -12.58
C ILE A 416 11.81 3.67 -13.56
N MET A 417 11.20 2.60 -13.03
CA MET A 417 10.31 1.74 -13.79
C MET A 417 8.86 2.11 -13.46
N VAL A 418 8.10 2.46 -14.49
CA VAL A 418 6.66 2.68 -14.38
C VAL A 418 5.95 1.47 -15.00
N SER A 419 4.96 0.90 -14.31
CA SER A 419 4.06 -0.08 -14.92
C SER A 419 2.62 0.40 -14.89
N ASN A 420 1.83 0.02 -15.89
CA ASN A 420 0.38 0.23 -15.87
C ASN A 420 -0.28 -0.75 -16.85
N SER A 421 -1.46 -1.24 -16.50
CA SER A 421 -2.30 -1.99 -17.44
C SER A 421 -2.94 -1.04 -18.44
N GLY A 422 -2.98 -1.42 -19.72
CA GLY A 422 -3.62 -0.63 -20.78
C GLY A 422 -5.13 -0.47 -20.59
N ASP A 423 -5.76 -1.49 -20.01
CA ASP A 423 -7.20 -1.57 -19.74
C ASP A 423 -7.53 -1.41 -18.25
N ASP A 424 -6.66 -0.73 -17.48
CA ASP A 424 -6.88 -0.44 -16.05
C ASP A 424 -8.21 0.31 -15.83
N ASP A 425 -9.09 -0.29 -15.02
CA ASP A 425 -10.47 0.14 -14.82
C ASP A 425 -10.67 1.10 -13.63
N LEU A 426 -9.58 1.43 -12.92
CA LEU A 426 -9.59 2.35 -11.77
C LEU A 426 -8.58 3.48 -11.92
N ILE A 427 -7.38 3.18 -12.42
CA ILE A 427 -6.27 4.11 -12.58
C ILE A 427 -5.87 4.18 -14.06
N PRO A 428 -6.44 5.13 -14.83
CA PRO A 428 -6.34 5.11 -16.29
C PRO A 428 -4.89 5.11 -16.80
N PHE A 429 -4.62 4.29 -17.81
CA PHE A 429 -3.30 4.16 -18.43
C PHE A 429 -2.70 5.47 -18.95
N VAL A 430 -3.55 6.34 -19.51
CA VAL A 430 -3.14 7.58 -20.20
C VAL A 430 -2.46 8.56 -19.24
N GLN A 431 -2.90 8.64 -17.99
CA GLN A 431 -2.29 9.57 -17.04
C GLN A 431 -0.91 9.11 -16.59
N ALA A 432 -0.72 7.81 -16.32
CA ALA A 432 0.58 7.25 -15.95
C ALA A 432 1.60 7.32 -17.09
N THR A 433 1.18 7.07 -18.34
CA THR A 433 2.05 7.26 -19.52
C THR A 433 2.40 8.72 -19.76
N THR A 434 1.48 9.64 -19.49
CA THR A 434 1.76 11.08 -19.58
C THR A 434 2.84 11.48 -18.58
N MET A 435 2.72 11.08 -17.31
CA MET A 435 3.75 11.28 -16.29
C MET A 435 5.11 10.71 -16.73
N ALA A 436 5.14 9.45 -17.19
CA ALA A 436 6.36 8.79 -17.64
C ALA A 436 7.03 9.53 -18.82
N ARG A 437 6.25 10.03 -19.78
CA ARG A 437 6.76 10.86 -20.89
C ARG A 437 7.27 12.21 -20.40
N GLN A 438 6.65 12.81 -19.38
CA GLN A 438 7.13 14.05 -18.77
C GLN A 438 8.48 13.82 -18.06
N TYR A 439 8.67 12.71 -17.36
CA TYR A 439 9.97 12.34 -16.80
C TYR A 439 11.04 12.20 -17.89
N CYS A 440 10.72 11.54 -19.00
CA CYS A 440 11.61 11.46 -20.16
C CYS A 440 11.99 12.84 -20.70
N ALA A 441 11.01 13.75 -20.87
CA ALA A 441 11.24 15.10 -21.36
C ALA A 441 12.14 15.93 -20.43
N GLN A 442 12.16 15.58 -19.14
CA GLN A 442 13.00 16.20 -18.11
C GLN A 442 14.37 15.52 -17.95
N GLY A 443 14.71 14.57 -18.83
CA GLY A 443 16.00 13.86 -18.82
C GLY A 443 16.05 12.64 -17.91
N GLY A 444 14.92 12.20 -17.37
CA GLY A 444 14.80 10.98 -16.57
C GLY A 444 15.09 9.73 -17.39
N GLN A 445 15.56 8.68 -16.69
CA GLN A 445 15.70 7.34 -17.26
C GLN A 445 14.47 6.53 -16.88
N VAL A 446 13.59 6.27 -17.85
CA VAL A 446 12.31 5.60 -17.61
C VAL A 446 12.29 4.26 -18.33
N GLN A 447 12.09 3.19 -17.59
CA GLN A 447 11.67 1.91 -18.13
C GLN A 447 10.15 1.84 -18.02
N PHE A 448 9.45 1.48 -19.10
CA PHE A 448 7.99 1.40 -19.06
C PHE A 448 7.54 -0.05 -19.28
N LEU A 449 6.83 -0.60 -18.31
CA LEU A 449 6.23 -1.92 -18.37
C LEU A 449 4.74 -1.77 -18.71
N HIS A 450 4.40 -2.04 -19.98
CA HIS A 450 3.01 -2.20 -20.39
C HIS A 450 2.52 -3.59 -20.00
N THR A 451 1.47 -3.68 -19.19
CA THR A 451 0.91 -4.97 -18.79
C THR A 451 -0.40 -5.22 -19.53
N ASP A 452 -0.40 -6.24 -20.40
CA ASP A 452 -1.58 -6.61 -21.18
C ASP A 452 -2.49 -7.52 -20.34
N VAL A 453 -3.53 -6.95 -19.75
CA VAL A 453 -4.63 -7.71 -19.15
C VAL A 453 -5.90 -7.44 -19.95
N PRO A 454 -6.49 -8.44 -20.62
CA PRO A 454 -7.74 -8.25 -21.35
C PRO A 454 -8.83 -7.65 -20.44
N PRO A 455 -9.73 -6.79 -20.94
CA PRO A 455 -10.81 -6.23 -20.14
C PRO A 455 -11.65 -7.35 -19.50
N VAL A 456 -11.78 -7.32 -18.17
CA VAL A 456 -12.58 -8.26 -17.39
C VAL A 456 -13.76 -7.50 -16.81
N LEU A 457 -14.98 -7.88 -17.24
CA LEU A 457 -16.22 -7.19 -16.86
C LEU A 457 -16.16 -5.67 -17.15
N PRO A 458 -15.90 -5.23 -18.40
CA PRO A 458 -15.64 -3.81 -18.71
C PRO A 458 -16.80 -2.85 -18.37
N GLU A 459 -18.01 -3.36 -18.21
CA GLU A 459 -19.19 -2.58 -17.80
C GLU A 459 -19.26 -2.37 -16.28
N LEU A 460 -18.44 -3.09 -15.51
CA LEU A 460 -18.38 -3.04 -14.06
C LEU A 460 -16.95 -2.67 -13.65
N LYS A 461 -16.78 -1.45 -13.11
CA LYS A 461 -15.51 -0.94 -12.58
C LYS A 461 -15.13 -1.66 -11.27
N ALA A 462 -14.84 -2.95 -11.37
CA ALA A 462 -14.62 -3.85 -10.24
C ALA A 462 -13.19 -3.76 -9.69
N GLY A 463 -12.26 -3.18 -10.45
CA GLY A 463 -10.85 -3.10 -10.12
C GLY A 463 -10.04 -4.33 -10.52
N ILE A 464 -10.60 -5.21 -11.34
CA ILE A 464 -9.91 -6.47 -11.70
C ILE A 464 -8.73 -6.17 -12.63
N ASN A 465 -8.92 -5.29 -13.61
CA ASN A 465 -7.86 -4.90 -14.53
C ASN A 465 -6.81 -4.01 -13.86
N HIS A 466 -7.14 -3.37 -12.74
CA HIS A 466 -6.19 -2.69 -11.86
C HIS A 466 -5.42 -3.64 -10.93
N ALA A 467 -6.11 -4.59 -10.27
CA ALA A 467 -5.54 -5.42 -9.20
C ALA A 467 -4.80 -6.66 -9.71
N LEU A 468 -5.24 -7.28 -10.81
CA LEU A 468 -4.58 -8.48 -11.34
C LEU A 468 -3.11 -8.21 -11.77
N PRO A 469 -2.78 -7.09 -12.45
CA PRO A 469 -1.38 -6.76 -12.77
C PRO A 469 -0.48 -6.58 -11.55
N LEU A 470 -0.99 -6.26 -10.36
CA LEU A 470 -0.18 -6.19 -9.14
C LEU A 470 0.66 -7.46 -8.94
N PHE A 471 0.06 -8.64 -9.19
CA PHE A 471 0.73 -9.92 -9.00
C PHE A 471 1.77 -10.25 -10.09
N THR A 472 1.71 -9.59 -11.25
CA THR A 472 2.69 -9.75 -12.34
C THR A 472 3.76 -8.66 -12.32
N ASP A 473 3.40 -7.46 -11.91
CA ASP A 473 4.23 -6.26 -12.02
C ASP A 473 5.13 -6.10 -10.80
N MET A 474 4.62 -6.35 -9.59
CA MET A 474 5.41 -6.25 -8.36
C MET A 474 6.65 -7.17 -8.37
N PRO A 475 6.58 -8.44 -8.79
CA PRO A 475 7.78 -9.27 -8.94
C PRO A 475 8.78 -8.74 -9.96
N GLN A 476 8.31 -8.13 -11.05
CA GLN A 476 9.17 -7.48 -12.04
C GLN A 476 9.81 -6.21 -11.47
N GLY A 477 9.05 -5.44 -10.69
CA GLY A 477 9.52 -4.29 -9.92
C GLY A 477 10.63 -4.66 -8.93
N LEU A 478 10.44 -5.74 -8.17
CA LEU A 478 11.46 -6.27 -7.27
C LEU A 478 12.72 -6.68 -8.04
N GLN A 479 12.58 -7.40 -9.16
CA GLN A 479 13.75 -7.75 -9.98
C GLN A 479 14.46 -6.51 -10.54
N TYR A 480 13.70 -5.51 -10.99
CA TYR A 480 14.24 -4.23 -11.46
C TYR A 480 15.09 -3.57 -10.36
N LEU A 481 14.61 -3.54 -9.11
CA LEU A 481 15.37 -2.97 -7.99
C LEU A 481 16.59 -3.83 -7.59
N ILE A 482 16.46 -5.16 -7.60
CA ILE A 482 17.59 -6.09 -7.39
C ILE A 482 18.72 -5.80 -8.39
N ASP A 483 18.37 -5.60 -9.67
CA ASP A 483 19.36 -5.26 -10.69
C ASP A 483 20.08 -3.94 -10.38
N ARG A 484 19.36 -2.92 -9.88
CA ARG A 484 19.96 -1.65 -9.46
C ARG A 484 20.89 -1.82 -8.26
N PHE A 485 20.50 -2.62 -7.26
CA PHE A 485 21.36 -2.94 -6.11
C PHE A 485 22.64 -3.69 -6.53
N HIS A 486 22.59 -4.46 -7.61
CA HIS A 486 23.77 -5.09 -8.22
C HIS A 486 24.57 -4.17 -9.16
N GLY A 487 24.16 -2.90 -9.33
CA GLY A 487 24.82 -1.95 -10.22
C GLY A 487 24.61 -2.24 -11.71
N ILE A 488 23.61 -3.04 -12.07
CA ILE A 488 23.25 -3.29 -13.46
C ILE A 488 22.53 -2.05 -13.98
N ALA A 489 22.99 -1.49 -15.10
CA ALA A 489 22.40 -0.30 -15.69
C ALA A 489 20.92 -0.52 -16.07
N PRO A 490 20.03 0.46 -15.82
CA PRO A 490 18.63 0.38 -16.21
C PRO A 490 18.47 0.44 -17.73
N ARG A 491 17.38 -0.13 -18.24
CA ARG A 491 16.90 0.19 -19.58
C ARG A 491 16.30 1.59 -19.60
N ASN A 492 16.25 2.18 -20.78
CA ASN A 492 15.59 3.46 -20.99
C ASN A 492 14.71 3.36 -22.23
N ASP A 493 13.40 3.38 -22.02
CA ASP A 493 12.36 3.23 -23.03
C ASP A 493 11.80 4.60 -23.46
N CYS A 494 12.43 5.71 -23.05
CA CYS A 494 12.02 7.05 -23.45
C CYS A 494 11.95 7.19 -24.98
N GLY A 495 10.76 7.56 -25.48
CA GLY A 495 10.47 7.70 -26.91
C GLY A 495 9.91 6.44 -27.58
N THR A 496 9.69 5.34 -26.85
CA THR A 496 9.15 4.08 -27.41
C THR A 496 7.76 3.69 -26.90
N PHE A 497 7.17 4.44 -25.95
CA PHE A 497 5.86 4.18 -25.37
C PHE A 497 4.93 5.40 -25.41
#